data_AF-A0ABD0YAD7-F1
#
_entry.id   AF-A0ABD0YAD7-F1
#
_cell.length_a   1.000
_cell.length_b   1.000
_cell.length_c   1.000
_cell.angle_alpha   90.00
_cell.angle_beta   90.00
_cell.angle_gamma   90.00
#
_symmetry.space_group_name_H-M   'P 1'
#
loop_
_entity.id
_entity.type
_entity.pdbx_description
1 polymer ?
#
loop_
_entity_poly.entity_id
_entity_poly.type
_entity_poly.pdbx_seq_one_letter_code
_entity_poly.pdbx_strand_id
1 'polypeptide(L)'
;TTPSSASAGTRSTPAATTSTSATARPPPIHVAEVSDFGGLCYALEALVGSDGFTCRSRVHDIVIAPSTPDSYRAVVRYLAGNKFSYHTYQLQSERSYRVVMRGLNHRAPVERIWTDIENQGHQVRGITNVRDSRTKRPLPLFFIDLEPAANNADIFDVGRGSRSPIGRVAQCSVRGARSTSTPRATVTSP
;
A
#
# COMPACT_ATOMS: atom_id res chain seq x y z
N THR A 1 -58.82 35.97 16.19
CA THR A 1 -58.66 34.56 16.62
C THR A 1 -58.93 33.67 15.44
N THR A 2 -57.86 33.15 14.84
CA THR A 2 -57.89 32.24 13.69
C THR A 2 -56.77 31.22 13.90
N PRO A 3 -57.04 29.91 13.87
CA PRO A 3 -56.06 28.91 14.27
C PRO A 3 -55.29 28.29 13.10
N SER A 4 -54.07 27.86 13.42
CA SER A 4 -53.45 26.56 13.08
C SER A 4 -53.42 26.11 11.61
N SER A 5 -52.22 26.12 11.04
CA SER A 5 -51.73 24.99 10.23
C SER A 5 -50.20 24.94 10.30
N ALA A 6 -49.68 24.12 11.20
CA ALA A 6 -48.27 23.77 11.29
C ALA A 6 -48.05 22.48 10.50
N SER A 7 -47.42 22.59 9.33
CA SER A 7 -47.03 21.43 8.52
C SER A 7 -45.65 20.92 8.94
N ALA A 8 -45.57 19.60 9.04
CA ALA A 8 -44.44 18.81 9.50
C ALA A 8 -43.17 19.02 8.69
N GLY A 9 -42.09 19.43 9.36
CA GLY A 9 -40.73 19.33 8.85
C GLY A 9 -40.10 18.02 9.28
N THR A 10 -40.12 17.01 8.41
CA THR A 10 -39.39 15.75 8.60
C THR A 10 -37.88 16.04 8.60
N ARG A 11 -37.24 15.70 9.71
CA ARG A 11 -35.80 15.73 9.93
C ARG A 11 -35.12 14.71 9.00
N SER A 12 -34.53 15.20 7.90
CA SER A 12 -33.61 14.41 7.09
C SER A 12 -32.25 14.34 7.77
N THR A 13 -31.93 13.15 8.26
CA THR A 13 -30.60 12.69 8.64
C THR A 13 -29.66 12.81 7.43
N PRO A 14 -28.50 13.50 7.51
CA PRO A 14 -27.46 13.31 6.52
C PRO A 14 -26.70 12.02 6.85
N ALA A 15 -27.00 10.99 6.08
CA ALA A 15 -26.18 9.80 5.95
C ALA A 15 -24.76 10.18 5.54
N ALA A 16 -23.80 9.44 6.08
CA ALA A 16 -22.38 9.54 5.87
C ALA A 16 -21.98 9.99 4.45
N THR A 17 -21.33 11.15 4.38
CA THR A 17 -20.53 11.55 3.23
C THR A 17 -19.42 10.53 3.04
N THR A 18 -19.64 9.59 2.12
CA THR A 18 -18.61 8.70 1.62
C THR A 18 -17.61 9.57 0.85
N SER A 19 -16.41 9.72 1.42
CA SER A 19 -15.30 10.43 0.79
C SER A 19 -14.86 9.67 -0.46
N THR A 20 -15.16 10.24 -1.62
CA THR A 20 -14.70 9.81 -2.94
C THR A 20 -13.17 9.91 -3.02
N SER A 21 -12.44 8.89 -2.59
CA SER A 21 -11.03 8.73 -2.95
C SER A 21 -10.98 8.18 -4.38
N ALA A 22 -10.57 8.99 -5.34
CA ALA A 22 -10.28 8.54 -6.69
C ALA A 22 -9.35 7.32 -6.62
N THR A 23 -9.84 6.15 -7.00
CA THR A 23 -9.08 4.90 -6.92
C THR A 23 -7.85 5.03 -7.80
N ALA A 24 -6.68 5.21 -7.18
CA ALA A 24 -5.42 5.26 -7.91
C ALA A 24 -5.30 3.99 -8.75
N ARG A 25 -5.04 4.17 -10.05
CA ARG A 25 -4.91 3.03 -10.96
C ARG A 25 -3.82 2.09 -10.44
N PRO A 26 -4.04 0.77 -10.52
CA PRO A 26 -3.04 -0.18 -10.07
C PRO A 26 -1.74 -0.02 -10.88
N PRO A 27 -0.59 -0.37 -10.29
CA PRO A 27 0.68 -0.26 -10.97
C PRO A 27 0.75 -1.23 -12.16
N PRO A 28 1.48 -0.85 -13.23
CA PRO A 28 1.74 -1.76 -14.34
C PRO A 28 2.54 -3.00 -13.89
N ILE A 29 2.21 -4.14 -14.48
CA ILE A 29 2.93 -5.40 -14.33
C ILE A 29 3.80 -5.58 -15.57
N HIS A 30 5.08 -5.86 -15.37
CA HIS A 30 6.03 -6.16 -16.43
C HIS A 30 6.29 -7.65 -16.46
N VAL A 31 6.03 -8.31 -17.58
CA VAL A 31 6.32 -9.74 -17.78
C VAL A 31 7.51 -9.85 -18.71
N ALA A 32 8.55 -10.54 -18.27
CA ALA A 32 9.73 -10.81 -19.06
C ALA A 32 9.60 -12.16 -19.78
N GLU A 33 10.31 -12.33 -20.89
CA GLU A 33 10.51 -13.63 -21.55
C GLU A 33 9.23 -14.32 -22.02
N VAL A 34 8.31 -13.58 -22.65
CA VAL A 34 7.08 -14.18 -23.20
C VAL A 34 7.25 -14.40 -24.70
N SER A 35 7.18 -15.67 -25.11
CA SER A 35 7.21 -16.07 -26.53
C SER A 35 5.87 -15.78 -27.23
N ASP A 36 4.74 -16.02 -26.56
CA ASP A 36 3.40 -15.94 -27.15
C ASP A 36 2.55 -14.79 -26.56
N PHE A 37 2.71 -13.59 -27.11
CA PHE A 37 1.92 -12.41 -26.68
C PHE A 37 0.40 -12.61 -26.85
N GLY A 38 -0.03 -13.16 -28.00
CA GLY A 38 -1.45 -13.34 -28.30
C GLY A 38 -2.14 -14.33 -27.35
N GLY A 39 -1.49 -15.46 -27.06
CA GLY A 39 -2.01 -16.46 -26.13
C GLY A 39 -2.15 -15.91 -24.71
N LEU A 40 -1.18 -15.12 -24.26
CA LEU A 40 -1.26 -14.44 -22.97
C LEU A 40 -2.44 -13.47 -22.91
N CYS A 41 -2.60 -12.60 -23.91
CA CYS A 41 -3.70 -11.64 -23.96
C CYS A 41 -5.07 -12.32 -23.96
N TYR A 42 -5.24 -13.39 -24.73
CA TYR A 42 -6.50 -14.16 -24.76
C TYR A 42 -6.81 -14.81 -23.40
N ALA A 43 -5.80 -15.37 -22.74
CA ALA A 43 -5.98 -15.95 -21.41
C ALA A 43 -6.35 -14.89 -20.36
N LEU A 44 -5.77 -13.69 -20.45
CA LEU A 44 -6.11 -12.58 -19.56
C LEU A 44 -7.50 -12.00 -19.84
N GLU A 45 -7.91 -11.93 -21.11
CA GLU A 45 -9.26 -11.55 -21.52
C GLU A 45 -10.31 -12.50 -20.97
N ALA A 46 -10.06 -13.81 -21.04
CA ALA A 46 -10.95 -14.82 -20.44
C ALA A 46 -11.09 -14.70 -18.91
N LEU A 47 -10.07 -14.14 -18.22
CA LEU A 47 -10.06 -14.01 -16.75
C LEU A 47 -10.67 -12.71 -16.24
N VAL A 48 -10.39 -11.60 -16.93
CA VAL A 48 -10.65 -10.23 -16.43
C VAL A 48 -11.72 -9.52 -17.28
N GLY A 49 -11.93 -9.95 -18.52
CA GLY A 49 -12.70 -9.25 -19.53
C GLY A 49 -11.87 -8.20 -20.28
N SER A 50 -12.30 -7.87 -21.50
CA SER A 50 -11.58 -7.00 -22.45
C SER A 50 -11.35 -5.58 -21.92
N ASP A 51 -12.24 -5.07 -21.07
CA ASP A 51 -12.19 -3.70 -20.55
C ASP A 51 -11.33 -3.56 -19.27
N GLY A 52 -10.94 -4.67 -18.66
CA GLY A 52 -10.29 -4.67 -17.34
C GLY A 52 -8.78 -4.51 -17.37
N PHE A 53 -8.13 -4.55 -18.52
CA PHE A 53 -6.68 -4.35 -18.64
C PHE A 53 -6.27 -3.79 -20.01
N THR A 54 -5.06 -3.25 -20.07
CA THR A 54 -4.39 -2.86 -21.32
C THR A 54 -3.07 -3.60 -21.42
N CYS A 55 -2.88 -4.35 -22.50
CA CYS A 55 -1.60 -5.00 -22.79
C CYS A 55 -0.81 -4.21 -23.84
N ARG A 56 0.46 -3.92 -23.55
CA ARG A 56 1.40 -3.30 -24.49
C ARG A 56 2.64 -4.17 -24.59
N SER A 57 2.94 -4.64 -25.79
CA SER A 57 4.21 -5.31 -26.08
C SER A 57 5.31 -4.27 -26.25
N ARG A 58 6.48 -4.51 -25.65
CA ARG A 58 7.73 -3.79 -25.87
C ARG A 58 8.79 -4.77 -26.38
N VAL A 59 9.95 -4.24 -26.75
CA VAL A 59 11.06 -5.01 -27.34
C VAL A 59 11.55 -6.16 -26.44
N HIS A 60 11.51 -5.97 -25.11
CA HIS A 60 12.04 -6.95 -24.14
C HIS A 60 11.01 -7.40 -23.11
N ASP A 61 9.90 -6.68 -22.94
CA ASP A 61 8.92 -6.91 -21.90
C ASP A 61 7.49 -6.71 -22.40
N ILE A 62 6.53 -7.39 -21.77
CA ILE A 62 5.11 -7.11 -21.94
C ILE A 62 4.65 -6.30 -20.72
N VAL A 63 4.04 -5.15 -20.98
CA VAL A 63 3.47 -4.30 -19.94
C VAL A 63 1.97 -4.52 -19.90
N ILE A 64 1.49 -5.07 -18.79
CA ILE A 64 0.07 -5.26 -18.50
C ILE A 64 -0.34 -4.16 -17.51
N ALA A 65 -1.25 -3.28 -17.93
CA ALA A 65 -1.80 -2.22 -17.11
C ALA A 65 -3.25 -2.55 -16.75
N PRO A 66 -3.52 -3.12 -15.56
CA PRO A 66 -4.88 -3.37 -15.10
C PRO A 66 -5.64 -2.07 -14.81
N SER A 67 -6.96 -2.08 -14.97
CA SER A 67 -7.83 -0.93 -14.68
C SER A 67 -8.30 -0.93 -13.22
N THR A 68 -8.47 -2.12 -12.63
CA THR A 68 -9.04 -2.30 -11.27
C THR A 68 -8.05 -3.03 -10.35
N PRO A 69 -8.13 -2.84 -9.02
CA PRO A 69 -7.28 -3.58 -8.09
C PRO A 69 -7.57 -5.10 -8.09
N ASP A 70 -8.82 -5.49 -8.36
CA ASP A 70 -9.20 -6.90 -8.42
C ASP A 70 -8.67 -7.60 -9.68
N SER A 71 -8.68 -6.90 -10.82
CA SER A 71 -8.03 -7.41 -12.05
C SER A 71 -6.53 -7.56 -11.83
N TYR A 72 -5.87 -6.60 -11.18
CA TYR A 72 -4.45 -6.70 -10.81
C TYR A 72 -4.18 -7.99 -10.01
N ARG A 73 -4.96 -8.25 -8.95
CA ARG A 73 -4.80 -9.46 -8.13
C ARG A 73 -5.07 -10.76 -8.91
N ALA A 74 -6.05 -10.76 -9.82
CA ALA A 74 -6.34 -11.90 -10.68
C ALA A 74 -5.16 -12.19 -11.63
N VAL A 75 -4.62 -11.16 -12.29
CA VAL A 75 -3.46 -11.28 -13.19
C VAL A 75 -2.23 -11.79 -12.44
N VAL A 76 -1.92 -11.23 -11.27
CA VAL A 76 -0.77 -11.68 -10.46
C VAL A 76 -0.91 -13.15 -10.05
N ARG A 77 -2.12 -13.58 -9.65
CA ARG A 77 -2.38 -15.00 -9.33
C ARG A 77 -2.19 -15.91 -10.55
N TYR A 78 -2.67 -15.49 -11.71
CA TYR A 78 -2.49 -16.23 -12.96
C TYR A 78 -1.00 -16.35 -13.35
N LEU A 79 -0.25 -15.24 -13.28
CA LEU A 79 1.17 -15.23 -13.61
C LEU A 79 1.99 -16.08 -12.63
N ALA A 80 1.64 -16.04 -11.34
CA ALA A 80 2.26 -16.88 -10.31
C ALA A 80 1.97 -18.37 -10.53
N GLY A 81 0.74 -18.73 -10.87
CA GLY A 81 0.34 -20.12 -11.13
C GLY A 81 1.06 -20.73 -12.34
N ASN A 82 1.26 -19.94 -13.39
CA ASN A 82 1.94 -20.37 -14.62
C ASN A 82 3.47 -20.19 -14.58
N LYS A 83 4.03 -19.74 -13.45
CA LYS A 83 5.49 -19.53 -13.25
C LYS A 83 6.14 -18.57 -14.25
N PHE A 84 5.40 -17.55 -14.71
CA PHE A 84 5.99 -16.49 -15.52
C PHE A 84 6.99 -15.67 -14.70
N SER A 85 8.06 -15.20 -15.35
CA SER A 85 8.98 -14.22 -14.79
C SER A 85 8.35 -12.84 -14.90
N TYR A 86 7.96 -12.24 -13.78
CA TYR A 86 7.32 -10.92 -13.79
C TYR A 86 7.83 -10.02 -12.67
N HIS A 87 7.63 -8.73 -12.90
CA HIS A 87 7.96 -7.65 -12.00
C HIS A 87 6.73 -6.81 -11.80
N THR A 88 6.38 -6.60 -10.53
CA THR A 88 5.27 -5.74 -10.18
C THR A 88 5.58 -4.92 -8.95
N TYR A 89 4.80 -3.85 -8.79
CA TYR A 89 4.84 -3.00 -7.61
C TYR A 89 3.59 -3.24 -6.79
N GLN A 90 3.70 -3.05 -5.49
CA GLN A 90 2.54 -3.13 -4.60
C GLN A 90 1.50 -2.07 -4.92
N LEU A 91 0.24 -2.43 -4.75
CA LEU A 91 -0.88 -1.53 -4.90
C LEU A 91 -0.82 -0.41 -3.85
N GLN A 92 -1.20 0.82 -4.22
CA GLN A 92 -1.10 1.96 -3.32
C GLN A 92 -1.95 1.81 -2.05
N SER A 93 -3.10 1.12 -2.15
CA SER A 93 -3.97 0.81 -1.00
C SER A 93 -3.40 -0.27 -0.07
N GLU A 94 -2.50 -1.13 -0.55
CA GLU A 94 -1.87 -2.17 0.29
C GLU A 94 -0.55 -1.70 0.90
N ARG A 95 0.02 -0.64 0.32
CA ARG A 95 1.28 -0.04 0.74
C ARG A 95 1.11 0.65 2.10
N SER A 96 1.86 0.20 3.10
CA SER A 96 1.91 0.85 4.41
C SER A 96 2.42 2.28 4.32
N TYR A 97 1.89 3.15 5.19
CA TYR A 97 2.39 4.50 5.33
C TYR A 97 3.57 4.50 6.30
N ARG A 98 4.79 4.54 5.76
CA ARG A 98 6.01 4.41 6.55
C ARG A 98 6.56 5.75 7.01
N VAL A 99 6.67 5.91 8.32
CA VAL A 99 7.29 7.07 8.97
C VAL A 99 8.56 6.66 9.72
N VAL A 100 9.47 7.61 9.89
CA VAL A 100 10.68 7.46 10.69
C VAL A 100 10.53 8.32 11.94
N MET A 101 10.59 7.70 13.10
CA MET A 101 10.70 8.41 14.37
C MET A 101 12.18 8.54 14.75
N ARG A 102 12.63 9.77 14.97
CA ARG A 102 14.03 10.11 15.30
C ARG A 102 14.15 10.60 16.72
N GLY A 103 15.27 10.29 17.36
CA GLY A 103 15.58 10.82 18.71
C GLY A 103 15.03 9.96 19.85
N LEU A 104 14.61 8.74 19.55
CA LEU A 104 14.24 7.74 20.56
C LEU A 104 15.37 6.73 20.71
N ASN A 105 15.82 6.48 21.94
CA ASN A 105 16.91 5.52 22.19
C ASN A 105 16.47 4.10 21.80
N HIS A 106 17.38 3.31 21.22
CA HIS A 106 17.12 1.91 20.84
C HIS A 106 16.73 0.99 22.02
N ARG A 107 17.00 1.40 23.27
CA ARG A 107 16.57 0.67 24.47
C ARG A 107 15.11 0.91 24.84
N ALA A 108 14.43 1.86 24.19
CA ALA A 108 13.03 2.14 24.47
C ALA A 108 12.16 0.91 24.10
N PRO A 109 11.20 0.53 24.95
CA PRO A 109 10.28 -0.56 24.64
C PRO A 109 9.35 -0.18 23.49
N VAL A 110 9.19 -1.10 22.53
CA VAL A 110 8.36 -0.91 21.34
C VAL A 110 6.88 -0.71 21.71
N GLU A 111 6.42 -1.37 22.79
CA GLU A 111 5.06 -1.27 23.32
C GLU A 111 4.69 0.18 23.66
N ARG A 112 5.61 0.94 24.26
CA ARG A 112 5.35 2.34 24.60
C ARG A 112 5.10 3.19 23.35
N ILE A 113 5.92 2.98 22.32
CA ILE A 113 5.78 3.67 21.03
C ILE A 113 4.44 3.29 20.40
N TRP A 114 4.08 2.01 20.47
CA TRP A 114 2.84 1.49 19.92
C TRP A 114 1.62 2.17 20.57
N THR A 115 1.52 2.13 21.89
CA THR A 115 0.42 2.73 22.64
C THR A 115 0.33 4.24 22.43
N ASP A 116 1.46 4.94 22.38
CA ASP A 116 1.49 6.37 22.14
C ASP A 116 0.90 6.75 20.76
N ILE A 117 1.15 5.93 19.73
CA ILE A 117 0.64 6.14 18.37
C ILE A 117 -0.84 5.75 18.25
N GLU A 118 -1.26 4.68 18.93
CA GLU A 118 -2.68 4.31 19.00
C GLU A 118 -3.52 5.35 19.73
N ASN A 119 -2.98 5.94 20.80
CA ASN A 119 -3.63 7.03 21.54
C ASN A 119 -3.83 8.28 20.67
N GLN A 120 -3.05 8.43 19.60
CA GLN A 120 -3.20 9.51 18.62
C GLN A 120 -4.22 9.15 17.50
N GLY A 121 -4.79 7.95 17.53
CA GLY A 121 -5.78 7.49 16.57
C GLY A 121 -5.18 6.90 15.29
N HIS A 122 -3.90 6.53 15.29
CA HIS A 122 -3.27 5.87 14.14
C HIS A 122 -3.16 4.37 14.36
N GLN A 123 -3.46 3.60 13.32
CA GLN A 123 -3.36 2.14 13.36
C GLN A 123 -1.96 1.70 12.89
N VAL A 124 -1.22 1.07 13.79
CA VAL A 124 0.15 0.61 13.54
C VAL A 124 0.11 -0.82 12.97
N ARG A 125 0.82 -1.06 11.86
CA ARG A 125 1.06 -2.40 11.31
C ARG A 125 2.31 -3.04 11.90
N GLY A 126 3.35 -2.25 12.13
CA GLY A 126 4.63 -2.75 12.62
C GLY A 126 5.61 -1.65 12.99
N ILE A 127 6.50 -1.96 13.93
CA ILE A 127 7.57 -1.06 14.37
C ILE A 127 8.88 -1.82 14.32
N THR A 128 9.90 -1.24 13.68
CA THR A 128 11.23 -1.84 13.52
C THR A 128 12.31 -0.83 13.90
N ASN A 129 13.24 -1.22 14.78
CA ASN A 129 14.41 -0.38 15.06
C ASN A 129 15.37 -0.38 13.86
N VAL A 130 15.85 0.81 13.47
CA VAL A 130 16.81 0.94 12.37
C VAL A 130 18.19 0.56 12.86
N ARG A 131 18.88 -0.31 12.14
CA ARG A 131 20.28 -0.64 12.40
C ARG A 131 21.18 0.02 11.38
N ASP A 132 22.37 0.42 11.82
CA ASP A 132 23.42 0.87 10.90
C ASP A 132 23.77 -0.27 9.92
N SER A 133 23.80 0.04 8.63
CA SER A 133 24.10 -0.94 7.59
C SER A 133 25.49 -1.53 7.74
N ARG A 134 26.47 -0.72 8.16
CA ARG A 134 27.88 -1.12 8.27
C ARG A 134 28.19 -1.81 9.60
N THR A 135 27.87 -1.15 10.72
CA THR A 135 28.25 -1.66 12.05
C THR A 135 27.21 -2.59 12.68
N LYS A 136 26.02 -2.70 12.07
CA LYS A 136 24.85 -3.46 12.59
C LYS A 136 24.38 -3.02 13.98
N ARG A 137 24.88 -1.88 14.48
CA ARG A 137 24.47 -1.31 15.76
C ARG A 137 23.09 -0.66 15.65
N PRO A 138 22.25 -0.75 16.69
CA PRO A 138 20.93 -0.13 16.67
C PRO A 138 21.05 1.39 16.77
N LEU A 139 20.35 2.08 15.88
CA LEU A 139 20.30 3.54 15.84
C LEU A 139 19.14 4.06 16.68
N PRO A 140 19.19 5.32 17.13
CA PRO A 140 18.07 5.99 17.80
C PRO A 140 16.98 6.41 16.80
N LEU A 141 16.58 5.46 15.96
CA LEU A 141 15.66 5.59 14.84
C LEU A 141 14.73 4.37 14.83
N PHE A 142 13.44 4.62 14.62
CA PHE A 142 12.43 3.58 14.46
C PHE A 142 11.66 3.80 13.16
N PHE A 143 11.51 2.74 12.38
CA PHE A 143 10.54 2.68 11.29
C PHE A 143 9.21 2.25 11.86
N ILE A 144 8.18 3.02 11.56
CA ILE A 144 6.80 2.71 11.93
C ILE A 144 6.02 2.62 10.63
N ASP A 145 5.42 1.46 10.41
CA ASP A 145 4.51 1.21 9.32
C ASP A 145 3.08 1.40 9.84
N LEU A 146 2.37 2.38 9.30
CA LEU A 146 0.96 2.63 9.60
C LEU A 146 0.07 2.05 8.51
N GLU A 147 -1.17 1.72 8.87
CA GLU A 147 -2.21 1.43 7.87
C GLU A 147 -2.52 2.67 7.04
N PRO A 148 -2.74 2.54 5.72
CA PRO A 148 -3.05 3.68 4.87
C PRO A 148 -4.42 4.25 5.23
N ALA A 149 -4.43 5.44 5.83
CA ALA A 149 -5.61 6.15 6.28
C ALA A 149 -5.45 7.66 6.03
N ALA A 150 -6.57 8.39 5.96
CA ALA A 150 -6.58 9.81 5.63
C ALA A 150 -5.91 10.68 6.72
N ASN A 151 -5.97 10.25 7.97
CA ASN A 151 -5.34 10.89 9.13
C ASN A 151 -3.82 10.71 9.19
N ASN A 152 -3.21 9.90 8.31
CA ASN A 152 -1.78 9.64 8.37
C ASN A 152 -0.89 10.87 8.16
N ALA A 153 -1.40 11.95 7.57
CA ALA A 153 -0.66 13.19 7.44
C ALA A 153 -0.44 13.89 8.80
N ASP A 154 -1.35 13.69 9.75
CA ASP A 154 -1.38 14.37 11.04
C ASP A 154 -0.29 13.84 11.99
N ILE A 155 0.28 12.67 11.70
CA ILE A 155 1.38 12.05 12.45
C ILE A 155 2.62 12.98 12.54
N PHE A 156 2.80 13.91 11.61
CA PHE A 156 3.93 14.84 11.64
C PHE A 156 3.76 15.99 12.63
N ASP A 157 2.52 16.30 13.01
CA ASP A 157 2.21 17.37 13.97
C ASP A 157 2.38 16.91 15.42
N VAL A 158 2.32 15.60 15.65
CA VAL A 158 2.61 14.93 16.93
C VAL A 158 3.97 15.34 17.50
N GLY A 159 4.99 15.50 16.63
CA GLY A 159 6.34 15.88 17.03
C GLY A 159 6.57 17.38 17.26
N ARG A 160 5.57 18.24 16.99
CA ARG A 160 5.68 19.71 17.13
C ARG A 160 4.94 20.26 18.35
N GLY A 161 3.86 19.62 18.78
CA GLY A 161 2.84 20.28 19.61
C GLY A 161 2.62 19.78 21.04
N SER A 162 3.19 18.67 21.49
CA SER A 162 2.86 18.15 22.84
C SER A 162 4.09 17.71 23.62
N ARG A 163 4.01 17.86 24.95
CA ARG A 163 4.96 17.33 25.94
C ARG A 163 4.93 15.80 26.00
N SER A 164 4.81 15.14 24.86
CA SER A 164 4.92 13.68 24.77
C SER A 164 6.40 13.32 24.65
N PRO A 165 6.90 12.31 25.37
CA PRO A 165 8.31 11.89 25.37
C PRO A 165 8.75 11.22 24.06
N ILE A 166 8.03 11.48 22.97
CA ILE A 166 8.11 10.81 21.68
C ILE A 166 9.02 11.65 20.77
N GLY A 167 9.96 11.00 20.09
CA GLY A 167 10.92 11.66 19.21
C GLY A 167 10.27 12.37 18.00
N ARG A 168 11.04 13.16 17.26
CA ARG A 168 10.56 13.86 16.05
C ARG A 168 10.22 12.86 14.93
N VAL A 169 9.02 12.95 14.38
CA VAL A 169 8.55 12.12 13.24
C VAL A 169 8.93 12.79 11.92
N ALA A 170 9.40 12.00 10.95
CA ALA A 170 9.72 12.43 9.60
C ALA A 170 9.27 11.38 8.57
N GLN A 171 8.88 11.81 7.38
CA GLN A 171 8.45 10.89 6.33
C GLN A 171 9.64 10.05 5.83
N CYS A 172 9.46 8.73 5.72
CA CYS A 172 10.43 7.89 5.04
C CYS A 172 10.06 7.84 3.55
N SER A 173 10.87 8.42 2.67
CA SER A 173 10.73 8.16 1.24
C SER A 173 11.29 6.76 0.93
N VAL A 174 10.45 5.75 1.10
CA VAL A 174 10.78 4.38 0.69
C VAL A 174 10.52 4.28 -0.81
N ARG A 175 11.53 3.93 -1.61
CA ARG A 175 11.31 3.50 -2.99
C ARG A 175 10.38 2.28 -2.94
N GLY A 176 9.34 2.25 -3.78
CA GLY A 176 8.31 1.21 -3.74
C GLY A 176 8.91 -0.20 -3.69
N ALA A 177 8.37 -1.05 -2.82
CA ALA A 177 8.79 -2.45 -2.74
C ALA A 177 8.53 -3.12 -4.09
N ARG A 178 9.59 -3.60 -4.73
CA ARG A 178 9.54 -4.33 -5.99
C ARG A 178 9.39 -5.81 -5.65
N SER A 179 8.28 -6.43 -6.05
CA SER A 179 8.17 -7.90 -6.06
C SER A 179 8.67 -8.40 -7.41
N THR A 180 9.78 -9.13 -7.38
CA THR A 180 10.31 -9.85 -8.54
C THR A 180 10.05 -11.34 -8.32
N SER A 181 9.23 -11.96 -9.16
CA SER A 181 9.19 -13.42 -9.25
C SER A 181 10.25 -13.84 -10.26
N THR A 182 11.26 -14.57 -9.80
CA THR A 182 12.21 -15.26 -10.68
C THR A 182 11.87 -16.74 -10.62
N PRO A 183 11.64 -17.42 -11.75
CA PRO A 183 11.39 -18.86 -11.73
C PRO A 183 12.61 -19.56 -11.13
N ARG A 184 12.36 -20.39 -10.10
CA ARG A 184 13.39 -21.18 -9.42
C ARG A 184 13.94 -22.22 -10.41
N ALA A 185 15.20 -22.06 -10.80
CA ALA A 185 15.89 -23.04 -11.66
C ALA A 185 15.92 -24.40 -10.95
N THR A 186 15.25 -25.39 -11.51
CA THR A 186 15.38 -26.78 -11.08
C THR A 186 16.69 -27.31 -11.65
N VAL A 187 17.70 -27.46 -10.80
CA VAL A 187 18.94 -28.15 -11.17
C VAL A 187 18.62 -29.64 -11.26
N THR A 188 18.34 -30.12 -12.48
CA THR A 188 18.41 -31.55 -12.78
C THR A 188 19.89 -31.88 -12.96
N SER A 189 20.47 -32.56 -11.96
CA SER A 189 21.80 -33.15 -12.07
C SER A 189 21.71 -34.47 -12.86
N PRO A 190 22.79 -34.85 -13.59
CA PRO A 190 22.79 -35.96 -14.55
C PRO A 190 22.57 -37.34 -13.93
#